data_AF-A0A2V6C7E2-F1
#
_entry.id   AF-A0A2V6C7E2-F1
#
_cell.length_a   1.000
_cell.length_b   1.000
_cell.length_c   1.000
_cell.angle_alpha   90.00
_cell.angle_beta   90.00
_cell.angle_gamma   90.00
#
_symmetry.space_group_name_H-M   'P 1'
#
loop_
_entity.id
_entity.type
_entity.pdbx_description
1 polymer ?
#
loop_
_entity_poly.entity_id
_entity_poly.type
_entity_poly.pdbx_seq_one_letter_code
_entity_poly.pdbx_strand_id
1 'polypeptide(L)'
;MTTSRIEKYLSVFNIGLQNTFVYRWNYFLRALFGLIPLAGTVFLWSAVFKERGGGLHGYDYSSMIYYYLLTLLVSNLVTPTEDEWQIAADIREGQINALLTK
;
A
#
# COMPACT_ATOMS: atom_id res chain seq x y z
N MET A 1 17.22 32.36 -0.86
CA MET A 1 16.55 31.58 -1.93
C MET A 1 15.21 31.12 -1.38
N THR A 2 14.11 31.71 -1.84
CA THR A 2 12.74 31.26 -1.51
C THR A 2 12.42 30.05 -2.37
N THR A 3 12.72 28.85 -1.89
CA THR A 3 12.19 27.63 -2.49
C THR A 3 10.67 27.69 -2.45
N SER A 4 10.04 27.42 -3.60
CA SER A 4 8.59 27.29 -3.67
C SER A 4 8.15 26.19 -2.70
N ARG A 5 7.03 26.39 -1.98
CA ARG A 5 6.50 25.37 -1.05
C ARG A 5 6.37 24.00 -1.73
N ILE A 6 6.10 23.97 -3.03
CA ILE A 6 5.98 22.75 -3.85
C ILE A 6 7.33 22.05 -4.04
N GLU A 7 8.42 22.78 -4.26
CA GLU A 7 9.76 22.21 -4.46
C GLU A 7 10.22 21.41 -3.24
N LYS A 8 9.85 21.85 -2.03
CA LYS A 8 10.10 21.11 -0.79
C LYS A 8 9.42 19.74 -0.83
N TYR A 9 8.13 19.67 -1.14
CA TYR A 9 7.39 18.40 -1.16
C TYR A 9 7.85 17.47 -2.28
N LEU A 10 8.19 18.02 -3.45
CA LEU A 10 8.80 17.25 -4.53
C LEU A 10 10.16 16.67 -4.14
N SER A 11 10.98 17.42 -3.40
CA SER A 11 12.25 16.93 -2.87
C SER A 11 12.04 15.77 -1.90
N VAL A 12 11.10 15.90 -0.95
CA VAL A 12 10.74 14.82 -0.01
C VAL A 12 10.24 13.58 -0.75
N PHE A 13 9.37 13.76 -1.75
CA PHE A 13 8.88 12.66 -2.59
C PHE A 13 10.02 11.94 -3.32
N ASN A 14 10.96 12.70 -3.91
CA ASN A 14 12.13 12.14 -4.58
C ASN A 14 13.05 11.36 -3.63
N ILE A 15 13.23 11.83 -2.39
CA ILE A 15 13.98 11.10 -1.36
C ILE A 15 13.25 9.80 -1.00
N GLY A 16 11.93 9.85 -0.84
CA GLY A 16 11.09 8.67 -0.60
C GLY A 16 11.24 7.62 -1.71
N LEU A 17 11.11 8.04 -2.97
CA LEU A 17 11.32 7.15 -4.12
C LEU A 17 12.71 6.52 -4.12
N GLN A 18 13.75 7.32 -3.86
CA GLN A 18 15.12 6.79 -3.77
C GLN A 18 15.23 5.73 -2.68
N ASN A 19 14.70 5.98 -1.48
CA ASN A 19 14.69 5.03 -0.37
C ASN A 19 13.96 3.72 -0.73
N THR A 20 12.78 3.80 -1.34
CA THR A 20 12.03 2.62 -1.81
C THR A 20 12.83 1.83 -2.85
N PHE A 21 13.50 2.53 -3.76
CA PHE A 21 14.32 1.92 -4.82
C PHE A 21 15.78 1.65 -4.43
N VAL A 22 16.19 1.81 -3.17
CA VAL A 22 17.49 1.30 -2.71
C VAL A 22 17.49 -0.22 -2.84
N TYR A 23 16.40 -0.87 -2.39
CA TYR A 23 16.19 -2.30 -2.49
C TYR A 23 15.25 -2.65 -3.64
N ARG A 24 15.65 -2.32 -4.87
CA ARG A 24 14.84 -2.51 -6.09
C ARG A 24 14.21 -3.89 -6.18
N TRP A 25 14.99 -4.94 -5.95
CA TRP A 25 14.51 -6.31 -5.99
C TRP A 25 13.47 -6.62 -4.91
N ASN A 26 13.64 -6.10 -3.69
CA ASN A 26 12.62 -6.22 -2.65
C ASN A 26 11.32 -5.52 -3.08
N TYR A 27 11.41 -4.32 -3.63
CA TYR A 27 10.24 -3.61 -4.18
C TYR A 27 9.55 -4.43 -5.29
N PHE A 28 10.31 -4.86 -6.30
CA PHE A 28 9.76 -5.62 -7.43
C PHE A 28 9.14 -6.95 -7.00
N LEU A 29 9.80 -7.70 -6.11
CA LEU A 29 9.27 -8.96 -5.62
C LEU A 29 8.03 -8.75 -4.76
N ARG A 30 8.00 -7.72 -3.90
CA ARG A 30 6.80 -7.38 -3.13
C ARG A 30 5.64 -6.97 -4.03
N ALA A 31 5.89 -6.14 -5.05
CA ALA A 31 4.87 -5.76 -6.02
C ALA A 31 4.36 -6.98 -6.81
N LEU A 32 5.27 -7.83 -7.29
CA LEU A 32 4.93 -9.04 -8.04
C LEU A 32 4.13 -10.03 -7.19
N PHE A 33 4.59 -10.34 -5.98
CA PHE A 33 3.91 -11.27 -5.09
C PHE A 33 2.61 -10.68 -4.53
N GLY A 34 2.50 -9.35 -4.44
CA GLY A 34 1.24 -8.66 -4.14
C GLY A 34 0.14 -8.89 -5.19
N LEU A 35 0.49 -9.27 -6.42
CA LEU A 35 -0.50 -9.63 -7.45
C LEU A 35 -1.12 -11.01 -7.22
N ILE A 36 -0.44 -11.92 -6.51
CA ILE A 36 -0.95 -13.27 -6.24
C ILE A 36 -2.27 -13.25 -5.46
N PRO A 37 -2.39 -12.58 -4.29
CA PRO A 37 -3.66 -12.52 -3.57
C PRO A 37 -4.74 -11.81 -4.39
N LEU A 38 -4.39 -10.77 -5.16
CA LEU A 38 -5.33 -10.09 -6.05
C LEU A 38 -5.90 -11.05 -7.11
N ALA A 39 -5.04 -11.81 -7.80
CA ALA A 39 -5.46 -12.80 -8.77
C ALA A 39 -6.29 -13.92 -8.11
N GLY A 40 -5.87 -14.37 -6.92
CA GLY A 40 -6.61 -15.34 -6.12
C GLY A 40 -8.03 -14.88 -5.81
N THR A 41 -8.21 -13.63 -5.37
CA THR A 41 -9.54 -13.06 -5.10
C THR A 41 -10.39 -12.95 -6.36
N VAL A 42 -9.81 -12.52 -7.49
CA VAL A 42 -10.52 -12.44 -8.78
C VAL A 42 -11.01 -13.81 -9.23
N PHE A 43 -10.14 -14.83 -9.21
CA PHE A 43 -10.50 -16.19 -9.62
C PHE A 43 -11.50 -16.84 -8.66
N LEU A 44 -11.35 -16.61 -7.36
CA LEU A 44 -12.29 -17.09 -6.36
C LEU A 44 -13.69 -16.54 -6.62
N TRP A 45 -13.83 -15.23 -6.79
CA TRP A 45 -15.14 -14.63 -7.06
C TRP A 45 -15.68 -15.05 -8.43
N SER A 46 -14.83 -15.19 -9.44
CA SER A 46 -15.23 -15.73 -10.74
C SER A 46 -15.84 -17.13 -10.60
N ALA A 47 -15.25 -18.02 -9.80
CA ALA A 47 -15.78 -19.35 -9.58
C ALA A 47 -17.13 -19.32 -8.83
N VAL A 48 -17.23 -18.50 -7.78
CA VAL A 48 -18.46 -18.33 -6.98
C VAL A 48 -19.63 -17.86 -7.84
N PHE A 49 -19.44 -16.82 -8.66
CA PHE A 49 -20.51 -16.28 -9.49
C PHE A 49 -20.86 -17.19 -10.68
N LYS A 50 -19.89 -17.96 -11.19
CA LYS A 50 -20.14 -18.95 -12.25
C LYS A 50 -21.01 -20.10 -11.77
N GLU A 51 -20.74 -20.66 -10.60
CA GLU A 51 -21.51 -21.79 -10.04
C GLU A 51 -22.92 -21.37 -9.62
N ARG A 52 -23.07 -20.16 -9.06
CA ARG A 52 -24.35 -19.68 -8.55
C ARG A 52 -25.33 -19.27 -9.66
N GLY A 53 -24.84 -18.80 -10.80
CA GLY A 53 -25.67 -18.35 -11.93
C GLY A 53 -26.49 -17.08 -11.66
N GLY A 54 -26.24 -16.35 -10.57
CA GLY A 54 -26.99 -15.15 -10.18
C GLY A 54 -26.27 -14.28 -9.15
N GLY A 55 -26.87 -13.13 -8.85
CA GLY A 55 -26.31 -12.14 -7.92
C GLY A 55 -26.19 -12.65 -6.47
N LEU A 56 -25.26 -12.08 -5.73
CA LEU A 56 -25.03 -12.32 -4.31
C LEU A 56 -25.42 -11.07 -3.53
N HIS A 57 -26.55 -11.11 -2.80
CA HIS A 57 -27.01 -10.01 -1.95
C HIS A 57 -27.01 -8.63 -2.66
N GLY A 58 -27.40 -8.59 -3.93
CA GLY A 58 -27.43 -7.35 -4.74
C GLY A 58 -26.12 -7.03 -5.49
N TYR A 59 -25.06 -7.80 -5.28
CA TYR A 59 -23.83 -7.71 -6.06
C TYR A 59 -23.86 -8.69 -7.24
N ASP A 60 -23.44 -8.22 -8.40
CA ASP A 60 -22.96 -9.06 -9.50
C ASP A 60 -21.43 -9.21 -9.42
N TYR A 61 -20.85 -9.99 -10.33
CA TYR A 61 -19.41 -10.20 -10.38
C TYR A 61 -18.63 -8.87 -10.52
N SER A 62 -19.06 -8.02 -11.45
CA SER A 62 -18.37 -6.75 -11.75
C SER A 62 -18.35 -5.80 -10.56
N SER A 63 -19.47 -5.63 -9.87
CA SER A 63 -19.58 -4.81 -8.67
C SER A 63 -18.80 -5.38 -7.50
N MET A 64 -18.74 -6.70 -7.34
CA MET A 64 -17.93 -7.34 -6.31
C MET A 64 -16.42 -7.09 -6.53
N ILE A 65 -15.94 -7.27 -7.77
CA ILE A 65 -14.53 -6.99 -8.10
C ILE A 65 -14.22 -5.51 -7.95
N TYR A 66 -15.11 -4.63 -8.40
CA TYR A 66 -14.95 -3.18 -8.22
C TYR A 66 -14.84 -2.80 -6.73
N TYR A 67 -15.76 -3.29 -5.91
CA TYR A 67 -15.74 -3.05 -4.46
C TYR A 67 -14.43 -3.52 -3.83
N TYR A 68 -13.97 -4.71 -4.19
CA TYR A 68 -12.70 -5.25 -3.70
C TYR A 68 -11.51 -4.37 -4.10
N LEU A 69 -11.40 -3.99 -5.37
CA LEU A 69 -10.31 -3.14 -5.86
C LEU A 69 -10.33 -1.75 -5.22
N LEU A 70 -11.51 -1.17 -5.02
CA LEU A 70 -11.66 0.11 -4.34
C LEU A 70 -11.22 0.01 -2.88
N THR A 71 -11.64 -1.04 -2.17
CA THR A 71 -11.25 -1.29 -0.79
C THR A 71 -9.73 -1.48 -0.68
N LEU A 72 -9.14 -2.25 -1.59
CA LEU A 72 -7.69 -2.44 -1.67
C LEU A 72 -6.96 -1.11 -1.87
N LEU A 73 -7.43 -0.26 -2.79
CA LEU A 73 -6.84 1.05 -3.05
C LEU A 73 -6.90 1.94 -1.81
N VAL A 74 -8.07 2.06 -1.18
CA VAL A 74 -8.25 2.87 0.03
C VAL A 74 -7.37 2.35 1.16
N SER A 75 -7.31 1.03 1.35
CA SER A 75 -6.44 0.40 2.34
C SER A 75 -4.97 0.78 2.14
N ASN A 76 -4.46 0.73 0.90
CA ASN A 76 -3.07 1.08 0.60
C ASN A 76 -2.76 2.58 0.80
N LEU A 77 -3.76 3.47 0.66
CA LEU A 77 -3.57 4.90 0.87
C LEU A 77 -3.60 5.31 2.35
N VAL A 78 -4.32 4.56 3.19
CA VAL A 78 -4.55 4.92 4.59
C VAL A 78 -3.67 4.12 5.57
N THR A 79 -3.19 2.95 5.17
CA THR A 79 -2.39 2.09 6.05
C THR A 79 -0.92 2.52 6.05
N PRO A 80 -0.34 2.89 7.21
CA PRO A 80 1.08 3.18 7.31
C PRO A 80 1.89 1.88 7.26
N THR A 81 2.30 1.47 6.06
CA THR A 81 3.21 0.33 5.88
C THR A 81 4.64 0.72 6.25
N GLU A 82 5.31 -0.12 7.05
CA GLU A 82 6.72 -0.01 7.50
C GLU A 82 7.00 1.01 8.62
N ASP A 83 6.21 2.07 8.76
CA ASP A 83 6.43 3.11 9.79
C ASP A 83 6.39 2.57 11.22
N GLU A 84 5.48 1.63 11.51
CA GLU A 84 5.33 1.04 12.85
C GLU A 84 6.60 0.29 13.29
N TRP A 85 7.22 -0.45 12.36
CA TRP A 85 8.44 -1.21 12.61
C TRP A 85 9.64 -0.28 12.81
N GLN A 86 9.71 0.79 12.01
CA GLN A 86 10.78 1.78 12.13
C GLN A 86 10.68 2.54 13.46
N ILE A 87 9.48 3.01 13.83
CA ILE A 87 9.26 3.69 15.11
C ILE A 87 9.63 2.77 16.28
N ALA A 88 9.24 1.48 16.23
CA ALA A 88 9.62 0.52 17.26
C ALA A 88 11.14 0.33 17.37
N ALA A 89 11.85 0.32 16.24
CA ALA A 89 13.31 0.25 16.22
C ALA A 89 13.95 1.52 16.80
N ASP A 90 13.46 2.70 16.40
CA ASP A 90 13.95 4.00 16.88
C ASP A 90 13.75 4.17 18.40
N ILE A 91 12.63 3.66 18.94
CA ILE A 91 12.40 3.59 20.40
C ILE A 91 13.44 2.69 21.06
N ARG A 92 13.61 1.47 20.54
CA ARG A 92 14.54 0.46 21.08
C ARG A 92 15.98 0.96 21.08
N GLU A 93 16.37 1.73 20.08
CA GLU A 93 17.74 2.22 19.86
C GLU A 93 17.97 3.61 20.45
N GLY A 94 16.97 4.19 21.15
CA GLY A 94 17.07 5.49 21.81
C GLY A 94 17.18 6.68 20.85
N GLN A 95 16.92 6.48 19.56
CA GLN A 95 17.03 7.51 18.51
C GLN A 95 15.92 8.56 18.60
N ILE A 96 14.78 8.23 19.23
CA ILE A 96 13.68 9.19 19.47
C ILE A 96 14.11 10.42 20.28
N ASN A 97 15.10 10.30 21.18
CA ASN A 97 15.53 11.42 22.02
C ASN A 97 16.01 12.63 21.21
N ALA A 98 16.55 12.42 20.00
CA ALA A 98 16.97 13.49 19.09
C ALA A 98 15.79 14.33 18.56
N LEU A 99 14.57 13.79 18.58
CA LEU A 99 13.34 14.49 18.17
C LEU A 99 12.69 15.27 19.31
N LEU A 100 12.97 14.91 20.57
CA LEU A 100 12.35 15.48 21.78
C LEU A 100 13.16 16.63 22.40
N THR A 101 14.44 16.77 22.02
CA THR A 101 15.39 17.73 22.61
C THR A 101 15.66 18.94 21.73
N LYS A 102 14.95 19.06 20.60
CA LYS A 102 14.92 20.24 19.72
C LYS A 102 13.59 20.94 19.82
#